data_AF-B4JJU9-F1
#
_entry.id   AF-B4JJU9-F1
#
_cell.length_a   1.000
_cell.length_b   1.000
_cell.length_c   1.000
_cell.angle_alpha   90.00
_cell.angle_beta   90.00
_cell.angle_gamma   90.00
#
_symmetry.space_group_name_H-M   'P 1'
#
loop_
_entity.id
_entity.type
_entity.pdbx_description
1 polymer ?
#
loop_
_entity_poly.entity_id
_entity_poly.type
_entity_poly.pdbx_seq_one_letter_code
_entity_poly.pdbx_strand_id
1 'polypeptide(L)'
;MIETRIPNSSGDQLNDDEILGSLKNFSNCLNIVENDLDLAIKAHSCPTLSTDEHIKLDTYLTYVNSTLFWMYLKLQGSDLSKYILHDLNRAKEMLARDKQINDSKSAPHLDIAASIRFIAAGLHTRFVDMDGVIVTEAQYKRSLAEASSKN
;
A
#
# COMPACT_ATOMS: atom_id res chain seq x y z
N MET A 1 23.79 -48.50 -53.90
CA MET A 1 22.99 -47.26 -54.01
C MET A 1 22.02 -47.26 -52.84
N ILE A 2 22.42 -46.65 -51.72
CA ILE A 2 21.62 -46.53 -50.50
C ILE A 2 21.43 -45.04 -50.26
N GLU A 3 20.19 -44.60 -50.33
CA GLU A 3 19.76 -43.23 -50.16
C GLU A 3 19.68 -42.94 -48.64
N THR A 4 20.67 -42.21 -48.12
CA THR A 4 20.64 -41.75 -46.72
C THR A 4 19.72 -40.56 -46.62
N ARG A 5 18.46 -40.84 -46.25
CA ARG A 5 17.48 -39.87 -45.79
C ARG A 5 17.99 -39.21 -44.51
N ILE A 6 18.50 -37.97 -44.64
CA ILE A 6 18.81 -37.11 -43.50
C ILE A 6 17.49 -36.82 -42.77
N PRO A 7 17.36 -37.13 -41.46
CA PRO A 7 16.19 -36.72 -40.71
C PRO A 7 16.16 -35.20 -40.62
N ASN A 8 15.05 -34.61 -41.04
CA ASN A 8 14.77 -33.19 -40.96
C ASN A 8 14.78 -32.78 -39.48
N SER A 9 15.93 -32.28 -39.00
CA SER A 9 16.07 -31.68 -37.68
C SER A 9 15.31 -30.36 -37.67
N SER A 10 14.01 -30.46 -37.45
CA SER A 10 13.14 -29.36 -37.03
C SER A 10 13.47 -29.05 -35.56
N GLY A 11 14.73 -28.72 -35.28
CA GLY A 11 15.18 -28.23 -34.00
C GLY A 11 14.77 -26.78 -33.95
N ASP A 12 13.69 -26.51 -33.21
CA ASP A 12 13.32 -25.27 -32.54
C ASP A 12 14.25 -24.09 -32.91
N GLN A 13 14.01 -23.48 -34.08
CA GLN A 13 14.69 -22.25 -34.45
C GLN A 13 14.13 -21.19 -33.51
N LEU A 14 14.89 -20.88 -32.47
CA LEU A 14 14.69 -19.69 -31.66
C LEU A 14 14.43 -18.53 -32.64
N ASN A 15 13.24 -17.94 -32.54
CA ASN A 15 12.80 -16.92 -33.46
C ASN A 15 13.65 -15.66 -33.19
N ASP A 16 14.74 -15.49 -33.93
CA ASP A 16 15.73 -14.42 -33.72
C ASP A 16 15.07 -13.03 -33.66
N ASP A 17 13.95 -12.86 -34.37
CA ASP A 17 13.15 -11.64 -34.37
C ASP A 17 12.48 -11.37 -33.01
N GLU A 18 12.04 -12.40 -32.29
CA GLU A 18 11.46 -12.27 -30.94
C GLU A 18 12.51 -11.91 -29.90
N ILE A 19 13.72 -12.48 -30.02
CA ILE A 19 14.84 -12.17 -29.15
C ILE A 19 15.27 -10.71 -29.38
N LEU A 20 15.41 -10.29 -30.64
CA LEU A 20 15.74 -8.90 -30.99
C LEU A 20 14.68 -7.92 -30.51
N GLY A 21 13.40 -8.27 -30.65
CA GLY A 21 12.28 -7.48 -30.14
C GLY A 21 12.35 -7.31 -28.62
N SER A 22 12.60 -8.39 -27.90
CA SER A 22 12.73 -8.39 -26.44
C SER A 22 13.92 -7.56 -25.97
N LEU A 23 15.07 -7.65 -26.66
CA LEU A 23 16.27 -6.87 -26.35
C LEU A 23 16.06 -5.37 -26.58
N LYS A 24 15.41 -4.99 -27.69
CA LYS A 24 15.02 -3.59 -27.95
C LYS A 24 14.09 -3.06 -26.86
N ASN A 25 13.07 -3.84 -26.49
CA ASN A 25 12.15 -3.44 -25.43
C ASN A 25 12.87 -3.27 -24.09
N PHE A 26 13.74 -4.22 -23.74
CA PHE A 26 14.54 -4.13 -22.52
C PHE A 26 15.43 -2.87 -22.49
N SER A 27 16.12 -2.56 -23.59
CA SER A 27 16.92 -1.34 -23.71
C SER A 27 16.07 -0.06 -23.60
N ASN A 28 14.90 -0.02 -24.22
CA ASN A 28 13.99 1.11 -24.10
C ASN A 28 13.51 1.32 -22.65
N CYS A 29 13.15 0.24 -21.97
CA CYS A 29 12.78 0.30 -20.55
C CYS A 29 13.94 0.80 -19.68
N LEU A 30 15.18 0.38 -19.97
CA LEU A 30 16.34 0.84 -19.22
C LEU A 30 16.57 2.35 -19.39
N ASN A 31 16.41 2.88 -20.60
CA ASN A 31 16.49 4.33 -20.85
C ASN A 31 15.42 5.12 -20.07
N ILE A 32 14.21 4.57 -19.91
CA ILE A 32 13.15 5.19 -19.11
C ILE A 32 13.57 5.23 -17.64
N VAL A 33 14.04 4.11 -17.10
CA VAL A 33 14.50 4.02 -15.71
C VAL A 33 15.69 4.95 -15.44
N GLU A 34 16.62 5.08 -16.38
CA GLU A 34 17.76 5.99 -16.28
C GLU A 34 17.30 7.46 -16.20
N ASN A 35 16.36 7.87 -17.05
CA ASN A 35 15.79 9.22 -17.00
C ASN A 35 15.06 9.49 -15.67
N ASP A 36 14.30 8.51 -15.17
CA ASP A 36 13.61 8.62 -13.88
C ASP A 36 14.61 8.73 -12.71
N LEU A 37 15.71 7.98 -12.76
CA LEU A 37 16.79 8.05 -11.76
C LEU A 37 17.51 9.40 -11.79
N ASP A 38 17.77 9.95 -12.97
CA ASP A 38 18.35 11.29 -13.11
C ASP A 38 17.45 12.36 -12.48
N LEU A 39 16.14 12.25 -12.67
CA LEU A 39 15.16 13.12 -12.01
C LEU A 39 15.16 12.92 -10.50
N ALA A 40 15.19 11.67 -10.04
CA ALA A 40 15.21 11.32 -8.62
C ALA A 40 16.47 11.89 -7.92
N ILE A 41 17.65 11.78 -8.53
CA ILE A 41 18.90 12.31 -7.98
C ILE A 41 18.88 13.84 -7.90
N LYS A 42 18.34 14.50 -8.94
CA LYS A 42 18.13 15.96 -8.92
C LYS A 42 17.17 16.38 -7.82
N ALA A 43 16.07 15.64 -7.65
CA ALA A 43 15.08 15.89 -6.60
C ALA A 43 15.67 15.68 -5.20
N HIS A 44 16.50 14.66 -5.00
CA HIS A 44 17.14 14.36 -3.71
C HIS A 44 18.09 15.48 -3.27
N SER A 45 18.70 16.18 -4.23
CA SER A 45 19.60 17.32 -3.96
C SER A 45 18.84 18.63 -3.69
N CYS A 46 17.51 18.63 -3.79
CA CYS A 46 16.69 19.81 -3.60
C CYS A 46 16.47 20.09 -2.11
N PRO A 47 16.85 21.27 -1.59
CA PRO A 47 16.74 21.59 -0.17
C PRO A 47 15.29 21.86 0.30
N THR A 48 14.33 21.90 -0.61
CA THR A 48 12.92 22.22 -0.28
C THR A 48 12.05 20.99 -0.03
N LEU A 49 12.60 19.77 -0.15
CA LEU A 49 11.84 18.55 0.07
C LEU A 49 11.50 18.39 1.55
N SER A 50 10.26 18.04 1.86
CA SER A 50 9.86 17.67 3.21
C SER A 50 10.49 16.33 3.63
N THR A 51 10.57 16.08 4.94
CA THR A 51 11.10 14.81 5.46
C THR A 51 10.33 13.60 4.93
N ASP A 52 9.00 13.71 4.83
CA ASP A 52 8.15 12.64 4.28
C ASP A 52 8.47 12.36 2.80
N GLU A 53 8.75 13.39 2.01
CA GLU A 53 9.14 13.25 0.60
C GLU A 53 10.54 12.66 0.44
N HIS A 54 11.49 13.04 1.30
CA HIS A 54 12.82 12.42 1.33
C HIS A 54 12.74 10.92 1.63
N ILE A 55 11.94 10.52 2.63
CA ILE A 55 11.75 9.10 2.98
C ILE A 55 11.18 8.32 1.80
N LYS A 56 10.22 8.88 1.07
CA LYS A 56 9.63 8.26 -0.13
C LYS A 56 10.67 8.09 -1.24
N LEU A 57 11.46 9.14 -1.49
CA LEU A 57 12.50 9.13 -2.51
C LEU A 57 13.60 8.11 -2.19
N ASP A 58 14.06 8.06 -0.94
CA ASP A 58 15.07 7.10 -0.48
C ASP A 58 14.58 5.66 -0.57
N THR A 59 13.31 5.44 -0.22
CA THR A 59 12.67 4.11 -0.34
C THR A 59 12.59 3.68 -1.80
N TYR A 60 12.22 4.59 -2.70
CA TYR A 60 12.21 4.35 -4.16
C TYR A 60 13.61 4.01 -4.68
N LEU A 61 14.62 4.81 -4.36
CA LEU A 61 16.01 4.58 -4.79
C LEU A 61 16.56 3.23 -4.31
N THR A 62 16.27 2.87 -3.05
CA THR A 62 16.66 1.58 -2.48
C THR A 62 16.01 0.42 -3.22
N TYR A 63 14.72 0.52 -3.53
CA TYR A 63 13.99 -0.50 -4.27
C TYR A 63 14.52 -0.68 -5.70
N VAL A 64 14.73 0.42 -6.43
CA VAL A 64 15.25 0.39 -7.79
C VAL A 64 16.66 -0.21 -7.83
N ASN A 65 17.54 0.21 -6.93
CA ASN A 65 18.91 -0.32 -6.84
C ASN A 65 18.93 -1.84 -6.60
N SER A 66 18.17 -2.33 -5.62
CA SER A 66 18.07 -3.77 -5.34
C SER A 66 17.52 -4.56 -6.54
N THR A 67 16.56 -3.99 -7.26
CA THR A 67 15.95 -4.64 -8.43
C THR A 67 16.89 -4.65 -9.64
N LEU A 68 17.60 -3.55 -9.90
CA LEU A 68 18.62 -3.47 -10.96
C LEU A 68 19.77 -4.44 -10.69
N PHE A 69 20.22 -4.54 -9.44
CA PHE A 69 21.25 -5.50 -9.06
C PHE A 69 20.80 -6.95 -9.27
N TRP A 70 19.53 -7.26 -8.96
CA TRP A 70 18.94 -8.56 -9.28
C TRP A 70 18.92 -8.84 -10.79
N MET A 71 18.48 -7.87 -11.60
CA MET A 71 18.47 -7.99 -13.07
C MET A 71 19.88 -8.21 -13.63
N TYR A 72 20.87 -7.46 -13.14
CA TYR A 72 22.27 -7.61 -13.52
C TYR A 72 22.78 -9.04 -13.27
N LEU A 73 22.49 -9.61 -12.09
CA LEU A 73 22.91 -10.97 -11.77
C LEU A 73 22.19 -12.04 -12.60
N LYS A 74 20.91 -11.80 -12.95
CA LYS A 74 20.17 -12.67 -13.88
C LYS A 74 20.78 -12.64 -15.28
N LEU A 75 21.21 -11.48 -15.78
CA LEU A 75 21.88 -11.36 -17.07
C LEU A 75 23.25 -12.05 -17.10
N GLN A 76 23.95 -12.12 -15.96
CA GLN A 76 25.21 -12.86 -15.84
C GLN A 76 25.05 -14.37 -15.67
N GLY A 77 23.83 -14.87 -15.51
CA GLY A 77 23.57 -16.30 -15.26
C GLY A 77 24.05 -16.77 -13.88
N SER A 78 24.25 -15.85 -12.93
CA SER A 78 24.76 -16.17 -11.58
C SER A 78 23.62 -16.51 -10.62
N ASP A 79 23.75 -17.58 -9.83
CA ASP A 79 22.74 -18.03 -8.86
C ASP A 79 23.00 -17.49 -7.44
N LEU A 80 23.00 -16.16 -7.29
CA LEU A 80 22.95 -15.50 -5.98
C LEU A 80 21.52 -15.19 -5.52
N SER A 81 20.52 -15.84 -6.15
CA SER A 81 19.10 -15.50 -6.03
C SER A 81 18.61 -15.38 -4.57
N LYS A 82 19.18 -16.14 -3.64
CA LYS A 82 18.75 -16.17 -2.23
C LYS A 82 18.99 -14.87 -1.47
N TYR A 83 20.18 -14.27 -1.58
CA TYR A 83 20.55 -13.06 -0.83
C TYR A 83 19.84 -11.83 -1.38
N ILE A 84 19.73 -11.71 -2.69
CA ILE A 84 19.09 -10.55 -3.34
C ILE A 84 17.57 -10.59 -3.16
N LEU A 85 16.97 -11.79 -3.12
CA LEU A 85 15.55 -11.91 -2.88
C LEU A 85 15.17 -11.41 -1.48
N HIS A 86 16.05 -11.60 -0.49
CA HIS A 86 15.89 -11.00 0.83
C HIS A 86 15.89 -9.47 0.77
N ASP A 87 16.87 -8.86 0.11
CA ASP A 87 16.96 -7.40 0.01
C ASP A 87 15.80 -6.80 -0.80
N LEU A 88 15.35 -7.51 -1.84
CA LEU A 88 14.17 -7.14 -2.61
C LEU A 88 12.89 -7.23 -1.77
N ASN A 89 12.73 -8.30 -0.98
CA ASN A 89 11.59 -8.43 -0.07
C ASN A 89 11.59 -7.35 1.00
N ARG A 90 12.76 -7.02 1.56
CA ARG A 90 12.91 -5.92 2.51
C ARG A 90 12.49 -4.58 1.89
N ALA A 91 12.93 -4.27 0.67
CA ALA A 91 12.53 -3.05 -0.02
C ALA A 91 11.01 -3.01 -0.29
N LYS A 92 10.41 -4.14 -0.68
CA LYS A 92 8.96 -4.27 -0.83
C LYS A 92 8.20 -4.05 0.49
N GLU A 93 8.70 -4.59 1.60
CA GLU A 93 8.10 -4.38 2.92
C GLU A 93 8.13 -2.90 3.33
N MET A 94 9.21 -2.17 3.03
CA MET A 94 9.27 -0.74 3.30
C MET A 94 8.24 0.05 2.49
N LEU A 95 8.08 -0.26 1.20
CA LEU A 95 7.03 0.36 0.35
C LEU A 95 5.62 0.02 0.86
N ALA A 96 5.39 -1.22 1.29
CA ALA A 96 4.10 -1.64 1.84
C ALA A 96 3.76 -0.90 3.13
N ARG A 97 4.76 -0.67 4.00
CA ARG A 97 4.59 0.13 5.22
C ARG A 97 4.31 1.60 4.92
N ASP A 98 5.03 2.20 3.97
CA ASP A 98 4.76 3.59 3.58
C ASP A 98 3.33 3.76 3.07
N LYS A 99 2.87 2.82 2.23
CA LYS A 99 1.47 2.77 1.80
C LYS A 99 0.50 2.70 2.99
N GLN A 100 0.73 1.79 3.94
CA GLN A 100 -0.12 1.66 5.12
C GLN A 100 -0.19 2.95 5.95
N ILE A 101 0.93 3.65 6.11
CA ILE A 101 0.99 4.94 6.82
C ILE A 101 0.17 5.99 6.06
N ASN A 102 0.32 6.06 4.74
CA ASN A 102 -0.40 7.01 3.90
C ASN A 102 -1.92 6.73 3.88
N ASP A 103 -2.31 5.46 3.82
CA ASP A 103 -3.71 5.02 3.90
C ASP A 103 -4.31 5.38 5.27
N SER A 104 -3.54 5.19 6.36
CA SER A 104 -3.96 5.59 7.70
C SER A 104 -4.09 7.11 7.85
N LYS A 105 -3.20 7.90 7.23
CA LYS A 105 -3.28 9.38 7.25
C LYS A 105 -4.51 9.89 6.49
N SER A 106 -4.93 9.19 5.43
CA SER A 106 -6.08 9.57 4.59
C SER A 106 -7.41 8.98 5.04
N ALA A 107 -7.41 8.08 6.03
CA ALA A 107 -8.62 7.48 6.56
C ALA A 107 -9.57 8.52 7.16
N PRO A 108 -10.90 8.39 7.01
CA PRO A 108 -11.85 9.27 7.65
C PRO A 108 -11.75 9.10 9.17
N HIS A 109 -11.52 10.22 9.87
CA HIS A 109 -11.45 10.24 11.33
C HIS A 109 -12.85 10.51 11.90
N LEU A 110 -13.15 9.87 13.03
CA LEU A 110 -14.38 10.15 13.77
C LEU A 110 -14.34 11.60 14.27
N ASP A 111 -15.37 12.38 13.96
CA ASP A 111 -15.53 13.70 14.57
C ASP A 111 -15.87 13.50 16.05
N ILE A 112 -14.86 13.70 16.91
CA ILE A 112 -14.96 13.54 18.35
C ILE A 112 -15.99 14.52 18.92
N ALA A 113 -16.06 15.75 18.41
CA ALA A 113 -17.00 16.75 18.89
C ALA A 113 -18.45 16.37 18.56
N ALA A 114 -18.72 15.92 17.33
CA ALA A 114 -20.03 15.39 16.96
C ALA A 114 -20.38 14.13 17.77
N SER A 115 -19.41 13.24 17.97
CA SER A 115 -19.59 12.02 18.75
C SER A 115 -19.95 12.30 20.20
N ILE A 116 -19.30 13.27 20.85
CA ILE A 116 -19.64 13.73 22.20
C ILE A 116 -21.08 14.26 22.23
N ARG A 117 -21.51 15.04 21.24
CA ARG A 117 -22.89 15.54 21.15
C ARG A 117 -23.89 14.40 21.00
N PHE A 118 -23.60 13.39 20.16
CA PHE A 118 -24.45 12.22 20.00
C PHE A 118 -24.56 11.40 21.29
N ILE A 119 -23.43 11.16 21.96
CA ILE A 119 -23.40 10.44 23.25
C ILE A 119 -24.17 11.23 24.31
N ALA A 120 -23.93 12.54 24.42
CA ALA A 120 -24.63 13.40 25.36
C ALA A 120 -26.14 13.43 25.08
N ALA A 121 -26.57 13.58 23.82
CA ALA A 121 -27.98 13.53 23.46
C ALA A 121 -28.61 12.15 23.72
N GLY A 122 -27.87 11.06 23.53
CA GLY A 122 -28.32 9.70 23.83
C GLY A 122 -28.40 9.39 25.33
N LEU A 123 -27.57 10.05 26.15
CA LEU A 123 -27.58 9.92 27.62
C LEU A 123 -28.55 10.90 28.29
N HIS A 124 -28.77 12.08 27.70
CA HIS A 124 -29.68 13.08 28.24
C HIS A 124 -31.12 12.64 27.96
N THR A 125 -31.77 12.15 29.01
CA THR A 125 -33.21 11.87 29.13
C THR A 125 -33.71 10.52 28.60
N ARG A 126 -33.31 9.45 29.28
CA ARG A 126 -34.23 8.32 29.48
C ARG A 126 -34.66 8.30 30.94
N PHE A 127 -35.55 9.21 31.33
CA PHE A 127 -36.26 9.00 32.59
C PHE A 127 -37.22 7.85 32.36
N VAL A 128 -37.21 6.87 33.24
CA VAL A 128 -38.07 5.70 33.13
C VAL A 128 -39.05 5.80 34.29
N ASP A 129 -40.34 5.78 33.98
CA ASP A 129 -41.38 5.74 35.00
C ASP A 129 -41.26 4.44 35.83
N MET A 130 -41.90 4.38 36.99
CA MET A 130 -41.95 3.21 37.88
C MET A 130 -42.49 1.95 37.17
N ASP A 131 -43.21 2.13 36.04
CA ASP A 131 -43.73 1.07 35.18
C ASP A 131 -42.76 0.65 34.04
N GLY A 132 -41.53 1.20 34.00
CA GLY A 132 -40.53 0.83 32.99
C GLY A 132 -40.67 1.57 31.65
N VAL A 133 -41.58 2.56 31.55
CA VAL A 133 -41.86 3.32 30.32
C VAL A 133 -40.96 4.55 30.23
N ILE A 134 -40.40 4.82 29.05
CA ILE A 134 -39.58 6.01 28.80
C ILE A 134 -40.47 7.26 28.82
N VAL A 135 -40.14 8.21 29.69
CA VAL A 135 -40.89 9.43 29.93
C VAL A 135 -39.96 10.65 30.01
N THR A 136 -40.54 11.84 29.86
CA THR A 136 -39.81 13.11 30.05
C THR A 136 -39.54 13.37 31.53
N GLU A 137 -38.60 14.27 31.86
CA GLU A 137 -38.23 14.59 33.26
C GLU A 137 -39.44 15.04 34.10
N ALA A 138 -40.30 15.87 33.51
CA ALA A 138 -41.49 16.39 34.19
C ALA A 138 -42.50 15.29 34.51
N GLN A 139 -42.67 14.33 33.59
CA GLN A 139 -43.56 13.17 33.78
C GLN A 139 -43.00 12.23 34.84
N TYR A 140 -41.69 11.97 34.83
CA TYR A 140 -41.02 11.16 35.85
C TYR A 140 -41.18 11.75 37.26
N LYS A 141 -40.93 13.06 37.42
CA LYS A 141 -41.10 13.74 38.72
C LYS A 141 -42.54 13.71 39.21
N ARG A 142 -43.51 13.80 38.29
CA ARG A 142 -44.94 13.69 38.61
C ARG A 142 -45.30 12.29 39.10
N SER A 143 -44.87 11.26 38.38
CA SER A 143 -45.12 9.87 38.78
C SER A 143 -44.46 9.53 40.12
N LEU A 144 -43.22 9.98 40.35
CA LEU A 144 -42.52 9.82 41.62
C LEU A 144 -43.31 10.44 42.80
N ALA A 145 -43.89 11.63 42.59
CA ALA A 145 -44.71 12.30 43.60
C ALA A 145 -46.06 11.59 43.83
N GLU A 146 -46.70 11.11 42.78
CA GLU A 146 -47.95 10.34 42.85
C GLU A 146 -47.77 8.98 43.55
N ALA A 147 -46.65 8.29 43.31
CA ALA A 147 -46.30 7.05 43.99
C ALA A 147 -46.00 7.29 45.48
N SER A 148 -45.33 8.40 45.82
CA SER A 148 -45.01 8.75 47.21
C SER A 148 -46.23 9.18 48.02
N SER A 149 -47.30 9.65 47.37
CA SER A 149 -48.56 10.04 48.02
C SER A 149 -49.55 8.88 48.22
N LYS A 150 -49.30 7.72 47.61
CA LYS A 150 -50.15 6.53 47.71
C LYS A 150 -49.69 5.53 48.78
N ASN A 151 -48.57 5.80 49.45
CA ASN A 151 -48.08 5.09 50.65
C ASN A 151 -48.34 5.93 51.90
#